data_AF-A0A2D6J0I8-F1
#
_entry.id   AF-A0A2D6J0I8-F1
#
_cell.length_a   1.000
_cell.length_b   1.000
_cell.length_c   1.000
_cell.angle_alpha   90.00
_cell.angle_beta   90.00
_cell.angle_gamma   90.00
#
_symmetry.space_group_name_H-M   'P 1'
#
loop_
_entity.id
_entity.type
_entity.pdbx_description
1 polymer ?
#
loop_
_entity_poly.entity_id
_entity_poly.type
_entity_poly.pdbx_seq_one_letter_code
_entity_poly.pdbx_strand_id
1 'polypeptide(L)'
;MGELLSRTPMTIHWHEGFMPNILERKSYTMTYLDNAATSWPKPESIYQTMDQFLREKGGNPGRGGHSLAIAAGEMIEETRMLVSCLINAAEIERVIFTAGCTDALNLGLKGLLRAGDQKSGKCSNLREEKRKVSPSLTGEG
;
A
#
# COMPACT_ATOMS: atom_id res chain seq x y z
N MET A 1 25.09 32.22 -22.51
CA MET A 1 23.96 31.54 -23.18
C MET A 1 23.43 30.46 -22.25
N GLY A 2 22.31 30.69 -21.58
CA GLY A 2 21.63 29.70 -20.74
C GLY A 2 20.43 29.16 -21.51
N GLU A 3 20.45 27.88 -21.86
CA GLU A 3 19.39 27.21 -22.59
C GLU A 3 18.27 26.85 -21.61
N LEU A 4 17.15 27.54 -21.77
CA LEU A 4 15.94 27.43 -20.98
C LEU A 4 15.26 26.10 -21.33
N LEU A 5 15.46 25.07 -20.51
CA LEU A 5 14.74 23.80 -20.60
C LEU A 5 13.22 24.07 -20.64
N SER A 6 12.64 23.85 -21.81
CA SER A 6 11.21 23.96 -22.06
C SER A 6 10.47 22.94 -21.21
N ARG A 7 9.92 23.40 -20.08
CA ARG A 7 8.95 22.64 -19.29
C ARG A 7 7.66 22.55 -20.10
N THR A 8 7.54 21.53 -20.94
CA THR A 8 6.22 21.15 -21.47
C THR A 8 5.35 20.74 -20.28
N PRO A 9 4.18 21.37 -20.05
CA PRO A 9 3.29 20.94 -18.99
C PRO A 9 2.83 19.51 -19.27
N MET A 10 2.97 18.61 -18.29
CA MET A 10 2.38 17.27 -18.37
C MET A 10 0.87 17.42 -18.54
N THR A 11 0.40 17.23 -19.77
CA THR A 11 -1.02 17.13 -20.04
C THR A 11 -1.44 15.73 -19.62
N ILE A 12 -2.28 15.64 -18.59
CA ILE A 12 -2.90 14.39 -18.17
C ILE A 12 -3.93 14.06 -19.25
N HIS A 13 -3.58 13.15 -20.16
CA HIS A 13 -4.51 12.61 -21.13
C HIS A 13 -5.44 11.63 -20.41
N TRP A 14 -6.69 12.03 -20.17
CA TRP A 14 -7.75 11.11 -19.76
C TRP A 14 -8.14 10.25 -20.97
N HIS A 15 -8.05 8.92 -20.84
CA HIS A 15 -8.46 8.01 -21.90
C HIS A 15 -10.00 7.88 -21.89
N GLU A 16 -10.70 8.52 -22.83
CA GLU A 16 -12.18 8.53 -22.88
C GLU A 16 -12.82 7.20 -23.34
N GLY A 17 -12.03 6.17 -23.61
CA GLY A 17 -12.52 4.93 -24.21
C GLY A 17 -12.72 3.78 -23.22
N PHE A 18 -13.76 3.80 -22.37
CA PHE A 18 -14.26 2.57 -21.72
C PHE A 18 -15.66 2.74 -21.09
N MET A 19 -16.74 2.54 -21.84
CA MET A 19 -18.05 2.21 -21.26
C MET A 19 -18.90 1.34 -22.21
N PRO A 20 -18.97 0.01 -22.04
CA PRO A 20 -20.06 -0.78 -22.60
C PRO A 20 -21.23 -0.85 -21.61
N ASN A 21 -22.37 -0.30 -22.05
CA ASN A 21 -23.76 -0.54 -21.65
C ASN A 21 -24.05 -1.19 -20.27
N ILE A 22 -24.30 -0.38 -19.24
CA ILE A 22 -25.23 -0.71 -18.16
C ILE A 22 -26.02 0.56 -17.75
N LEU A 23 -27.29 0.59 -18.15
CA LEU A 23 -28.42 1.39 -17.66
C LEU A 23 -28.49 2.88 -18.04
N GLU A 24 -29.58 3.21 -18.73
CA GLU A 24 -30.18 4.54 -18.82
C GLU A 24 -30.29 5.20 -17.43
N ARG A 25 -29.32 6.06 -17.08
CA ARG A 25 -29.43 7.01 -15.97
C ARG A 25 -28.73 8.29 -16.42
N LYS A 26 -29.38 9.43 -16.15
CA LYS A 26 -28.91 10.81 -16.39
C LYS A 26 -27.38 10.88 -16.48
N SER A 27 -26.87 11.48 -17.56
CA SER A 27 -25.44 11.65 -17.88
C SER A 27 -24.69 12.35 -16.75
N TYR A 28 -24.35 11.58 -15.73
CA TYR A 28 -23.49 11.98 -14.64
C TYR A 28 -22.21 11.20 -14.87
N THR A 29 -21.21 11.88 -15.44
CA THR A 29 -19.85 11.35 -15.42
C THR A 29 -19.51 11.12 -13.96
N MET A 30 -19.40 9.86 -13.55
CA MET A 30 -19.09 9.49 -12.17
C MET A 30 -17.76 10.13 -11.78
N THR A 31 -17.84 11.19 -10.98
CA THR A 31 -16.64 11.86 -10.47
C THR A 31 -16.22 11.14 -9.19
N TYR A 32 -15.20 10.29 -9.29
CA TYR A 32 -14.66 9.54 -8.17
C TYR A 32 -13.70 10.40 -7.35
N LEU A 33 -14.10 10.79 -6.15
CA LEU A 33 -13.32 11.65 -5.24
C LEU A 33 -12.79 10.91 -4.01
N ASP A 34 -12.74 9.58 -4.04
CA ASP A 34 -12.33 8.73 -2.91
C ASP A 34 -10.97 8.02 -3.14
N ASN A 35 -10.10 8.63 -3.96
CA ASN A 35 -8.78 8.09 -4.29
C ASN A 35 -7.85 7.91 -3.07
N ALA A 36 -8.14 8.59 -1.96
CA ALA A 36 -7.41 8.45 -0.71
C ALA A 36 -7.69 7.11 0.00
N ALA A 37 -8.89 6.54 -0.16
CA ALA A 37 -9.22 5.22 0.37
C ALA A 37 -8.68 4.11 -0.54
N THR A 38 -8.87 4.24 -1.86
CA THR A 38 -8.25 3.37 -2.86
C THR A 38 -8.29 4.05 -4.23
N SER A 39 -7.30 3.80 -5.09
CA SER A 39 -7.33 4.36 -6.45
C SER A 39 -8.35 3.62 -7.32
N TRP A 40 -9.29 4.34 -7.92
CA TRP A 40 -10.26 3.82 -8.88
C TRP A 40 -10.61 4.86 -9.96
N PRO A 41 -10.77 4.45 -11.23
CA PRO A 41 -10.47 3.13 -11.77
C PRO A 41 -8.94 2.89 -11.85
N LYS A 42 -8.54 1.62 -11.86
CA LYS A 42 -7.15 1.26 -12.16
C LYS A 42 -6.91 1.41 -13.67
N PRO A 43 -5.70 1.80 -14.12
CA PRO A 43 -5.37 1.78 -15.55
C PRO A 43 -5.55 0.39 -16.17
N GLU A 44 -5.96 0.36 -17.44
CA GLU A 44 -6.25 -0.89 -18.18
C GLU A 44 -5.07 -1.87 -18.19
N SER A 45 -3.84 -1.34 -18.26
CA SER A 45 -2.61 -2.14 -18.22
C SER A 45 -2.51 -3.02 -16.96
N ILE A 46 -3.07 -2.60 -15.84
CA ILE A 46 -3.08 -3.39 -14.60
C ILE A 46 -3.97 -4.62 -14.76
N TYR A 47 -5.17 -4.46 -15.33
CA TYR A 47 -6.09 -5.58 -15.53
C TYR A 47 -5.51 -6.61 -16.49
N GLN A 48 -4.95 -6.15 -17.61
CA GLN A 48 -4.34 -7.02 -18.63
C GLN A 48 -3.14 -7.79 -18.08
N THR A 49 -2.25 -7.12 -17.34
CA THR A 49 -1.06 -7.77 -16.75
C THR A 49 -1.45 -8.84 -15.74
N MET A 50 -2.46 -8.56 -14.90
CA MET A 50 -2.92 -9.53 -13.90
C MET A 50 -3.64 -10.73 -14.54
N ASP A 51 -4.50 -10.50 -15.55
CA ASP A 51 -5.17 -11.59 -16.28
C ASP A 51 -4.14 -12.49 -17.00
N GLN A 52 -3.16 -11.89 -17.68
CA GLN A 52 -2.08 -12.63 -18.33
C GLN A 52 -1.28 -13.45 -17.32
N PHE A 53 -0.87 -12.85 -16.19
CA PHE A 53 -0.09 -13.55 -15.16
C PHE A 53 -0.84 -14.78 -14.64
N LEU A 54 -2.13 -14.66 -14.33
CA LEU A 54 -2.92 -15.76 -13.80
C LEU A 54 -3.15 -16.87 -14.82
N ARG A 55 -3.27 -16.55 -16.11
CA ARG A 55 -3.45 -17.55 -17.18
C ARG A 55 -2.16 -18.27 -17.56
N GLU A 56 -1.03 -17.57 -17.57
CA GLU A 56 0.20 -18.05 -18.21
C GLU A 56 1.34 -18.32 -17.23
N LYS A 57 1.37 -17.66 -16.07
CA LYS A 57 2.54 -17.61 -15.17
C LYS A 57 2.21 -17.85 -13.69
N GLY A 58 1.01 -18.34 -13.37
CA GLY A 58 0.52 -18.57 -12.01
C GLY A 58 1.18 -19.75 -11.27
N GLY A 59 2.50 -19.74 -11.12
CA GLY A 59 3.27 -20.71 -10.33
C GLY A 59 3.61 -20.21 -8.93
N ASN A 60 4.08 -21.11 -8.04
CA ASN A 60 4.57 -20.73 -6.72
C ASN A 60 6.08 -20.43 -6.79
N PRO A 61 6.51 -19.16 -6.70
CA PRO A 61 7.92 -18.80 -6.74
C PRO A 61 8.68 -19.42 -5.56
N GLY A 62 9.87 -19.96 -5.81
CA GLY A 62 10.74 -20.52 -4.77
C GLY A 62 10.37 -21.92 -4.25
N ARG A 63 9.28 -22.54 -4.73
CA ARG A 63 8.95 -23.95 -4.46
C ARG A 63 8.97 -24.79 -5.74
N GLY A 64 10.18 -25.16 -6.15
CA GLY A 64 10.45 -26.08 -7.26
C GLY A 64 11.07 -25.39 -8.48
N GLY A 65 11.76 -26.16 -9.31
CA GLY A 65 12.45 -25.69 -10.52
C GLY A 65 11.65 -25.85 -11.81
N HIS A 66 10.32 -25.92 -11.73
CA HIS A 66 9.47 -26.02 -12.91
C HIS A 66 9.28 -24.64 -13.55
N SER A 67 9.03 -24.61 -14.86
CA SER A 67 9.02 -23.39 -15.66
C SER A 67 8.13 -22.27 -15.11
N LEU A 68 6.93 -22.61 -14.62
CA LEU A 68 5.99 -21.62 -14.06
C LEU A 68 6.49 -20.99 -12.76
N ALA A 69 7.14 -21.75 -11.88
CA ALA A 69 7.72 -21.22 -10.65
C ALA A 69 8.92 -20.30 -10.93
N ILE A 70 9.74 -20.63 -11.94
CA ILE A 70 10.86 -19.78 -12.38
C ILE A 70 10.30 -18.47 -12.95
N ALA A 71 9.36 -18.54 -13.89
CA ALA A 71 8.77 -17.36 -14.52
C ALA A 71 8.07 -16.42 -13.51
N ALA A 72 7.38 -16.98 -12.51
CA ALA A 72 6.78 -16.18 -11.44
C ALA A 72 7.86 -15.52 -10.56
N GLY A 73 8.95 -16.22 -10.26
CA GLY A 73 10.07 -15.68 -9.49
C GLY A 73 10.77 -14.53 -10.21
N GLU A 74 11.05 -14.68 -11.50
CA GLU A 74 11.64 -13.64 -12.34
C GLU A 74 10.80 -12.36 -12.35
N MET A 75 9.47 -12.49 -12.51
CA MET A 75 8.57 -11.34 -12.50
C MET A 75 8.56 -10.62 -11.14
N ILE A 76 8.64 -11.36 -10.04
CA ILE A 76 8.72 -10.76 -8.69
C ILE A 76 10.02 -9.99 -8.51
N GLU A 77 11.14 -10.52 -9.03
CA GLU A 77 12.44 -9.87 -8.89
C GLU A 77 12.56 -8.63 -9.78
N GLU A 78 12.04 -8.70 -11.01
CA GLU A 78 11.89 -7.52 -11.88
C GLU A 78 11.04 -6.44 -11.20
N THR A 79 9.90 -6.83 -10.61
CA THR A 79 9.04 -5.90 -9.88
C THR A 79 9.78 -5.27 -8.69
N ARG A 80 10.59 -6.05 -7.96
CA ARG A 80 11.38 -5.56 -6.83
C ARG A 80 12.40 -4.52 -7.27
N MET A 81 13.07 -4.78 -8.39
CA MET A 81 14.00 -3.83 -9.01
C MET A 81 13.29 -2.53 -9.38
N LEU A 82 12.15 -2.59 -10.08
CA LEU A 82 11.38 -1.40 -10.47
C LEU A 82 10.92 -0.58 -9.26
N VAL A 83 10.44 -1.24 -8.20
CA VAL A 83 10.05 -0.57 -6.94
C VAL A 83 11.26 0.07 -6.26
N SER A 84 12.41 -0.60 -6.25
CA SER A 84 13.64 -0.05 -5.67
C SER A 84 14.05 1.25 -6.36
N CYS A 85 13.94 1.32 -7.69
CA CYS A 85 14.18 2.54 -8.45
C CYS A 85 13.13 3.62 -8.16
N LEU A 86 11.85 3.24 -8.07
CA LEU A 86 10.75 4.17 -7.79
C LEU A 86 10.93 4.90 -6.45
N ILE A 87 11.39 4.21 -5.41
CA ILE A 87 11.60 4.77 -4.07
C ILE A 87 13.05 5.20 -3.80
N ASN A 88 13.93 5.08 -4.79
CA ASN A 88 15.37 5.35 -4.68
C ASN A 88 16.03 4.58 -3.50
N ALA A 89 15.73 3.29 -3.39
CA ALA A 89 16.37 2.41 -2.41
C ALA A 89 17.85 2.17 -2.77
N ALA A 90 18.71 2.03 -1.76
CA ALA A 90 20.14 1.81 -1.97
C ALA A 90 20.46 0.45 -2.59
N GLU A 91 19.65 -0.57 -2.30
CA GLU A 91 19.83 -1.97 -2.68
C GLU A 91 18.45 -2.58 -2.94
N ILE A 92 18.36 -3.52 -3.89
CA ILE A 92 17.11 -4.18 -4.30
C ILE A 92 16.55 -5.02 -3.13
N GLU A 93 17.44 -5.64 -2.36
CA GLU A 93 17.15 -6.51 -1.22
C GLU A 93 16.51 -5.77 -0.04
N ARG A 94 16.55 -4.43 -0.02
CA ARG A 94 15.88 -3.60 0.99
C ARG A 94 14.39 -3.41 0.73
N VAL A 95 13.89 -3.84 -0.43
CA VAL A 95 12.46 -3.80 -0.75
C VAL A 95 11.83 -5.11 -0.31
N ILE A 96 10.87 -5.04 0.62
CA ILE A 96 10.11 -6.20 1.10
C ILE A 96 8.64 -6.03 0.70
N PHE A 97 8.07 -7.05 0.05
CA PHE A 97 6.65 -7.06 -0.29
C PHE A 97 5.83 -7.51 0.91
N THR A 98 4.76 -6.76 1.20
CA THR A 98 3.84 -6.98 2.33
C THR A 98 2.41 -6.82 1.84
N ALA A 99 1.42 -7.29 2.60
CA ALA A 99 0.01 -7.18 2.18
C ALA A 99 -0.51 -5.73 2.16
N GLY A 100 0.16 -4.79 2.82
CA GLY A 100 -0.17 -3.37 2.82
C GLY A 100 0.61 -2.59 3.88
N CYS A 101 0.32 -1.28 4.01
CA CYS A 101 1.04 -0.38 4.91
C CYS A 101 0.99 -0.84 6.38
N THR A 102 -0.18 -1.26 6.86
CA THR A 102 -0.36 -1.75 8.24
C THR A 102 0.46 -3.01 8.51
N ASP A 103 0.57 -3.91 7.54
CA ASP A 103 1.35 -5.14 7.67
C ASP A 103 2.85 -4.84 7.69
N ALA A 104 3.33 -3.98 6.77
CA ALA A 104 4.72 -3.49 6.76
C ALA A 104 5.12 -2.81 8.08
N LEU A 105 4.24 -1.96 8.62
CA LEU A 105 4.50 -1.29 9.90
C LEU A 105 4.63 -2.30 11.04
N ASN A 106 3.72 -3.28 11.10
CA ASN A 106 3.78 -4.33 12.12
C ASN A 106 5.04 -5.20 11.97
N LEU A 107 5.44 -5.52 10.74
CA LEU A 107 6.70 -6.24 10.47
C LEU A 107 7.90 -5.46 11.01
N GLY A 108 7.99 -4.16 10.72
CA GLY A 108 9.06 -3.29 11.21
C GLY A 108 9.08 -3.18 12.74
N LEU A 109 7.93 -2.95 13.38
CA LEU A 109 7.84 -2.83 14.84
C LEU A 109 8.24 -4.13 15.54
N LYS A 110 7.70 -5.27 15.09
CA LYS A 110 8.00 -6.58 15.71
C LYS A 110 9.43 -7.04 15.43
N GLY A 111 10.03 -6.63 14.31
CA GLY A 111 11.41 -6.95 13.97
C GLY A 111 12.44 -6.10 14.69
N LEU A 112 12.12 -4.85 15.03
CA LEU A 112 13.06 -3.89 15.60
C LEU A 112 12.95 -3.74 17.13
N LEU A 113 11.75 -3.79 17.69
CA LEU A 113 11.55 -3.50 19.11
C LEU A 113 11.96 -4.68 20.00
N ARG A 114 12.65 -4.37 21.09
CA ARG A 114 13.01 -5.29 22.18
C ARG A 114 12.24 -4.98 23.46
N ALA A 115 12.15 -5.97 24.33
CA ALA A 115 11.58 -5.78 25.67
C ALA A 115 12.39 -4.70 26.42
N GLY A 116 11.72 -3.63 26.83
CA GLY A 116 12.34 -2.50 27.52
C GLY A 116 12.63 -1.28 26.63
N ASP A 117 12.42 -1.36 25.31
CA ASP A 117 12.49 -0.19 24.43
C ASP A 117 11.34 0.77 24.78
N GLN A 118 11.70 1.89 25.40
CA GLN A 118 10.76 2.97 25.69
C GLN A 118 10.69 3.90 24.48
N LYS A 119 9.48 4.36 24.13
CA LYS A 119 9.35 5.49 23.22
C LYS A 119 10.07 6.66 23.90
N SER A 120 11.17 7.15 23.31
CA SER A 120 11.93 8.32 23.79
C SER A 120 11.14 9.64 23.76
N GLY A 121 9.82 9.59 23.66
CA GLY A 121 8.94 10.74 23.85
C GLY A 121 8.50 10.79 25.30
N LYS A 122 8.86 11.86 26.01
CA LYS A 122 8.09 12.31 27.18
C LYS A 122 6.62 12.44 26.75
N CYS A 123 5.83 11.44 27.05
CA CYS A 123 4.38 11.53 27.13
C CYS A 123 3.92 10.96 28.48
N SER A 124 4.56 11.43 29.54
CA SER A 124 4.01 11.39 30.88
C SER A 124 3.01 12.55 30.98
N ASN A 125 1.72 12.25 30.80
CA ASN A 125 0.57 12.95 31.40
C ASN A 125 -0.74 12.79 30.59
N LEU A 126 -1.10 11.55 30.22
CA LEU A 126 -2.49 11.29 29.83
C LEU A 126 -3.01 10.01 30.52
N ARG A 127 -3.86 10.27 31.53
CA ARG A 127 -4.80 9.37 32.21
C ARG A 127 -4.26 8.39 33.25
N GLU A 128 -4.07 8.92 34.46
CA GLU A 128 -4.48 8.24 35.70
C GLU A 128 -5.59 9.05 36.39
N GLU A 129 -6.80 9.03 35.85
CA GLU A 129 -7.97 9.53 36.58
C GLU A 129 -9.18 8.65 36.31
N LYS A 130 -9.08 7.37 36.70
CA LYS A 130 -10.25 6.51 37.00
C LYS A 130 -9.86 5.43 38.01
N ARG A 131 -9.48 5.82 39.24
CA ARG A 131 -9.45 4.88 40.38
C ARG A 131 -9.44 5.57 41.75
N LYS A 132 -10.35 6.53 41.99
CA LYS A 132 -10.78 6.88 43.36
C LYS A 132 -12.27 7.25 43.35
N VAL A 133 -13.12 6.25 43.40
CA VAL A 133 -14.43 6.38 44.05
C VAL A 133 -14.41 5.37 45.19
N SER A 134 -14.02 5.84 46.36
CA SER A 134 -14.24 5.15 47.63
C SER A 134 -15.74 5.19 47.94
N PRO A 135 -16.40 4.06 48.22
CA PRO A 135 -17.69 4.09 48.89
C PRO A 135 -17.41 4.27 50.38
N SER A 136 -17.53 5.51 50.86
CA SER A 136 -17.64 5.81 52.28
C SER A 136 -19.12 5.91 52.63
N LEU A 137 -19.53 5.12 53.62
CA LEU A 137 -20.65 5.31 54.54
C LEU A 137 -22.07 4.89 54.09
N THR A 138 -22.50 3.76 54.64
CA THR A 138 -23.68 3.64 55.51
C THR A 138 -23.31 2.57 56.54
N GLY A 139 -23.34 2.77 57.85
CA GLY A 139 -24.29 3.50 58.67
C GLY A 139 -24.72 2.52 59.77
N GLU A 140 -24.62 2.96 61.01
CA GLU A 140 -24.86 2.22 62.26
C GLU A 140 -26.24 1.58 62.37
N GLY A 141 -26.36 0.54 63.21
CA GLY A 141 -27.62 -0.08 63.63
C GLY A 141 -27.46 -1.50 64.13
#